data_AF-A0A6D2W350-F1
#
_entry.id   AF-A0A6D2W350-F1
#
_cell.length_a   1.000
_cell.length_b   1.000
_cell.length_c   1.000
_cell.angle_alpha   90.00
_cell.angle_beta   90.00
_cell.angle_gamma   90.00
#
_symmetry.space_group_name_H-M   'P 1'
#
loop_
_entity.id
_entity.type
_entity.pdbx_description
1 polymer ?
#
loop_
_entity_poly.entity_id
_entity_poly.type
_entity_poly.pdbx_seq_one_letter_code
_entity_poly.pdbx_strand_id
1 'polypeptide(L)'
;MNRKKLQKLTDTLTKNCKHLFRGFDKDNDGCVNVLEWIHGLSLFLRGSLEEKMKYCFEVFDLNGDGFISKEEMFHMLKNSLLKQPSEEDPDEGIKDLVEITLKKMDHDHDGKLSFADYELAVREDTLLLEAFGPCLPDPKSQMEFEAQVFKDPNEFNDM
;
A
#
# COMPACT_ATOMS: atom_id res chain seq x y z
N MET A 1 21.20 15.33 4.52
CA MET A 1 21.20 13.97 3.95
C MET A 1 21.43 14.06 2.44
N ASN A 2 22.30 13.25 1.82
CA ASN A 2 22.57 13.38 0.37
C ASN A 2 21.57 12.56 -0.48
N ARG A 3 21.43 12.91 -1.76
CA ARG A 3 20.48 12.27 -2.72
C ARG A 3 20.66 10.74 -2.77
N LYS A 4 21.90 10.25 -2.71
CA LYS A 4 22.19 8.81 -2.74
C LYS A 4 21.70 8.08 -1.49
N LYS A 5 21.83 8.70 -0.31
CA LYS A 5 21.32 8.15 0.96
C LYS A 5 19.78 8.20 0.99
N LEU A 6 19.17 9.28 0.49
CA LEU A 6 17.72 9.42 0.36
C LEU A 6 17.11 8.34 -0.56
N GLN A 7 17.74 8.12 -1.73
CA GLN A 7 17.29 7.09 -2.67
C GLN A 7 17.39 5.70 -2.04
N LYS A 8 18.54 5.35 -1.46
CA LYS A 8 18.75 4.04 -0.81
C LYS A 8 17.76 3.77 0.33
N LEU A 9 17.44 4.81 1.11
CA LEU A 9 16.45 4.72 2.20
C LEU A 9 15.04 4.50 1.66
N THR A 10 14.69 5.21 0.59
CA THR A 10 13.43 5.00 -0.12
C THR A 10 13.38 3.57 -0.66
N ASP A 11 14.39 3.12 -1.41
CA ASP A 11 14.45 1.75 -1.95
C ASP A 11 14.37 0.66 -0.87
N THR A 12 14.85 0.93 0.35
CA THR A 12 14.77 0.00 1.48
C THR A 12 13.34 -0.12 2.00
N LEU A 13 12.63 1.01 2.16
CA LEU A 13 11.22 1.01 2.56
C LEU A 13 10.29 0.46 1.48
N THR A 14 10.61 0.70 0.21
CA THR A 14 9.74 0.38 -0.92
C THR A 14 10.01 -0.97 -1.55
N LYS A 15 10.93 -1.77 -0.97
CA LYS A 15 11.57 -2.93 -1.58
C LYS A 15 10.62 -4.00 -2.16
N ASN A 16 9.33 -3.98 -1.84
CA ASN A 16 8.33 -4.87 -2.41
C ASN A 16 6.98 -4.19 -2.72
N CYS A 17 6.90 -2.86 -2.65
CA CYS A 17 5.67 -2.11 -2.77
C CYS A 17 5.65 -1.38 -4.13
N LYS A 18 5.23 -2.08 -5.18
CA LYS A 18 5.19 -1.54 -6.56
C LYS A 18 4.29 -0.31 -6.70
N HIS A 19 3.27 -0.21 -5.86
CA HIS A 19 2.27 0.86 -5.91
C HIS A 19 2.63 2.07 -5.03
N LEU A 20 3.76 2.00 -4.33
CA LEU A 20 4.16 3.02 -3.36
C LEU A 20 4.53 4.35 -4.02
N PHE A 21 5.12 4.28 -5.21
CA PHE A 21 5.44 5.47 -5.98
C PHE A 21 4.18 6.30 -6.27
N ARG A 22 3.11 5.64 -6.72
CA ARG A 22 1.82 6.27 -7.02
C ARG A 22 1.14 6.83 -5.77
N GLY A 23 1.32 6.18 -4.62
CA GLY A 23 0.80 6.70 -3.36
C GLY A 23 1.51 7.96 -2.87
N PHE A 24 2.78 8.17 -3.27
CA PHE A 24 3.60 9.33 -2.90
C PHE A 24 3.46 10.48 -3.87
N ASP A 25 3.43 10.20 -5.17
CA ASP A 25 3.25 11.16 -6.26
C ASP A 25 1.80 11.68 -6.29
N LYS A 26 1.53 12.78 -5.57
CA LYS A 26 0.18 13.34 -5.40
C LYS A 26 -0.20 14.28 -6.54
N ASP A 27 0.78 14.93 -7.16
CA ASP A 27 0.55 15.80 -8.30
C ASP A 27 0.62 15.07 -9.67
N ASN A 28 0.95 13.76 -9.65
CA ASN A 28 1.09 12.90 -10.83
C ASN A 28 2.11 13.44 -11.85
N ASP A 29 3.15 14.12 -11.37
CA ASP A 29 4.21 14.65 -12.23
C ASP A 29 5.26 13.58 -12.62
N GLY A 30 5.10 12.36 -12.11
CA GLY A 30 6.00 11.23 -12.37
C GLY A 30 7.31 11.34 -11.58
N CYS A 31 7.38 12.23 -10.60
CA CYS A 31 8.43 12.36 -9.61
C CYS A 31 7.83 12.32 -8.20
N VAL A 32 8.69 12.18 -7.18
CA VAL A 32 8.29 12.39 -5.78
C VAL A 32 9.10 13.55 -5.26
N ASN A 33 8.45 14.67 -5.03
CA ASN A 33 9.07 15.85 -4.48
C ASN A 33 9.32 15.71 -2.96
N VAL A 34 10.05 16.65 -2.37
CA VAL A 34 10.46 16.54 -0.95
C VAL A 34 9.25 16.55 -0.01
N LEU A 35 8.19 17.30 -0.32
CA LEU A 35 7.00 17.36 0.53
C LEU A 35 6.22 16.05 0.46
N GLU A 36 6.02 15.52 -0.74
CA GLU A 36 5.42 14.21 -0.96
C GLU A 36 6.17 13.10 -0.24
N TRP A 37 7.50 13.12 -0.32
CA TRP A 37 8.34 12.17 0.39
C TRP A 37 8.18 12.27 1.91
N ILE A 38 8.16 13.48 2.47
CA ILE A 38 7.96 13.70 3.92
C ILE A 38 6.58 13.21 4.36
N HIS A 39 5.51 13.57 3.62
CA HIS A 39 4.16 13.13 3.94
C HIS A 39 4.03 11.60 3.87
N GLY A 40 4.57 10.99 2.82
CA GLY A 40 4.58 9.55 2.66
C GLY A 40 5.32 8.82 3.78
N LEU A 41 6.46 9.35 4.23
CA LEU A 41 7.17 8.79 5.39
C LEU A 41 6.39 8.95 6.70
N SER A 42 5.78 10.11 6.92
CA SER A 42 4.96 10.35 8.11
C SER A 42 3.85 9.31 8.21
N LEU A 43 3.16 9.07 7.09
CA LEU A 43 2.13 8.04 6.98
C LEU A 43 2.68 6.63 7.25
N PHE A 44 3.80 6.25 6.64
CA PHE A 44 4.32 4.89 6.76
C PHE A 44 4.83 4.52 8.13
N LEU A 45 5.51 5.46 8.78
CA LEU A 45 6.16 5.20 10.06
C LEU A 45 5.21 5.43 11.23
N ARG A 46 4.30 6.41 11.11
CA ARG A 46 3.50 6.92 12.23
C ARG A 46 2.03 7.17 11.88
N GLY A 47 1.59 6.84 10.67
CA GLY A 47 0.21 7.04 10.24
C GLY A 47 -0.78 6.22 11.05
N SER A 48 -1.89 6.87 11.40
CA SER A 48 -3.08 6.26 11.99
C SER A 48 -3.72 5.25 11.03
N LEU A 49 -4.62 4.42 11.56
CA LEU A 49 -5.40 3.50 10.72
C LEU A 49 -6.21 4.27 9.67
N GLU A 50 -6.79 5.42 10.03
CA GLU A 50 -7.57 6.26 9.10
C GLU A 50 -6.73 6.77 7.94
N GLU A 51 -5.53 7.29 8.22
CA GLU A 51 -4.62 7.76 7.17
C GLU A 51 -4.17 6.61 6.27
N LYS A 52 -3.92 5.42 6.85
CA LYS A 52 -3.55 4.22 6.09
C LYS A 52 -4.68 3.69 5.21
N MET A 53 -5.92 3.71 5.70
CA MET A 53 -7.09 3.34 4.89
C MET A 53 -7.24 4.26 3.69
N LYS A 54 -7.18 5.59 3.88
CA LYS A 54 -7.25 6.56 2.77
C LYS A 54 -6.16 6.31 1.74
N TYR A 55 -4.92 6.13 2.21
CA TYR A 55 -3.79 5.87 1.34
C TYR A 55 -3.94 4.57 0.53
N CYS A 56 -4.29 3.45 1.18
CA CYS A 56 -4.42 2.18 0.46
C CYS A 56 -5.60 2.21 -0.51
N PHE A 57 -6.71 2.86 -0.16
CA PHE A 57 -7.81 3.08 -1.09
C PHE A 57 -7.38 3.85 -2.34
N GLU A 58 -6.69 4.99 -2.18
CA GLU A 58 -6.15 5.79 -3.31
C GLU A 58 -5.15 5.00 -4.18
N VAL A 59 -4.45 4.02 -3.59
CA VAL A 59 -3.55 3.12 -4.31
C VAL A 59 -4.32 2.07 -5.12
N PHE A 60 -5.45 1.59 -4.60
CA PHE A 60 -6.28 0.56 -5.22
C PHE A 60 -7.21 1.12 -6.30
N ASP A 61 -7.68 2.35 -6.14
CA ASP A 61 -8.43 3.11 -7.15
C ASP A 61 -7.47 3.55 -8.28
N LEU A 62 -7.40 2.73 -9.34
CA LEU A 62 -6.41 2.89 -10.40
C LEU A 62 -6.79 3.98 -11.39
N ASN A 63 -8.06 4.32 -11.52
CA ASN A 63 -8.54 5.37 -12.42
C ASN A 63 -8.87 6.69 -11.69
N GLY A 64 -8.94 6.70 -10.36
CA GLY A 64 -9.23 7.86 -9.52
C GLY A 64 -10.70 8.27 -9.52
N ASP A 65 -11.63 7.36 -9.82
CA ASP A 65 -13.06 7.64 -9.90
C ASP A 65 -13.79 7.61 -8.55
N GLY A 66 -13.07 7.27 -7.48
CA GLY A 66 -13.59 7.16 -6.12
C GLY A 66 -14.18 5.79 -5.79
N PHE A 67 -14.01 4.80 -6.67
CA PHE A 67 -14.44 3.42 -6.47
C PHE A 67 -13.33 2.44 -6.84
N ILE A 68 -13.33 1.27 -6.21
CA ILE A 68 -12.51 0.13 -6.64
C ILE A 68 -13.42 -0.82 -7.41
N SER A 69 -13.23 -0.88 -8.73
CA SER A 69 -13.97 -1.74 -9.65
C SER A 69 -13.47 -3.19 -9.63
N LYS A 70 -14.29 -4.13 -10.12
CA LYS A 70 -13.89 -5.54 -10.29
C LYS A 70 -12.62 -5.69 -11.12
N GLU A 71 -12.49 -4.89 -12.17
CA GLU A 71 -11.35 -4.87 -13.06
C GLU A 71 -10.07 -4.44 -12.33
N GLU A 72 -10.15 -3.45 -11.46
CA GLU A 72 -9.03 -2.98 -10.65
C GLU A 72 -8.65 -4.01 -9.60
N MET A 73 -9.62 -4.60 -8.90
CA MET A 73 -9.37 -5.70 -7.96
C MET A 73 -8.64 -6.86 -8.65
N PHE A 74 -9.14 -7.28 -9.81
CA PHE A 74 -8.54 -8.36 -10.59
C PHE A 74 -7.10 -8.02 -10.96
N HIS A 75 -6.86 -6.80 -11.47
CA HIS A 75 -5.52 -6.36 -11.87
C HIS A 75 -4.54 -6.36 -10.69
N MET A 76 -4.96 -5.84 -9.53
CA MET A 76 -4.14 -5.75 -8.33
C MET A 76 -3.82 -7.13 -7.74
N LEU A 77 -4.84 -7.99 -7.60
CA LEU A 77 -4.68 -9.37 -7.11
C LEU A 77 -3.78 -10.19 -8.04
N LYS A 78 -3.94 -10.05 -9.36
CA LYS A 78 -3.09 -10.69 -10.35
C LYS A 78 -1.62 -10.30 -10.18
N ASN A 79 -1.35 -9.01 -10.01
CA ASN A 79 0.01 -8.49 -9.83
C ASN A 79 0.64 -8.85 -8.47
N SER A 80 -0.20 -9.06 -7.45
CA SER A 80 0.21 -9.40 -6.09
C SER A 80 0.53 -10.89 -5.94
N LEU A 81 -0.32 -11.76 -6.49
CA LEU A 81 -0.27 -13.22 -6.31
C LEU A 81 0.61 -13.94 -7.34
N LEU A 82 0.74 -13.41 -8.57
CA LEU A 82 1.56 -14.03 -9.61
C LEU A 82 3.03 -13.65 -9.46
N LYS A 83 3.72 -14.34 -8.54
CA LYS A 83 5.19 -14.41 -8.50
C LYS A 83 5.75 -15.71 -9.05
N GLN A 84 4.93 -16.74 -9.29
CA GLN A 84 5.37 -18.01 -9.86
C GLN A 84 4.39 -18.51 -10.93
N PRO A 85 4.88 -19.10 -12.04
CA PRO A 85 4.02 -19.74 -13.01
C PRO A 85 3.42 -21.02 -12.39
N SER A 86 2.12 -21.02 -12.14
CA SER A 86 1.34 -22.23 -11.81
C SER A 86 0.81 -22.88 -13.10
N GLU A 87 0.58 -24.19 -13.07
CA GLU A 87 0.05 -24.97 -14.20
C GLU A 87 -1.49 -24.86 -14.36
N GLU A 88 -2.20 -24.35 -13.34
CA GLU A 88 -3.63 -24.02 -13.39
C GLU A 88 -3.84 -22.61 -13.95
N ASP A 89 -4.96 -22.39 -14.65
CA ASP A 89 -5.34 -21.07 -15.18
C ASP A 89 -5.47 -20.08 -14.01
N PRO A 90 -4.49 -19.18 -13.79
CA PRO A 90 -4.45 -18.33 -12.61
C PRO A 90 -5.62 -17.35 -12.57
N ASP A 91 -6.29 -17.13 -13.70
CA ASP A 91 -7.31 -16.11 -13.83
C ASP A 91 -8.64 -16.53 -13.19
N GLU A 92 -8.97 -17.83 -13.15
CA GLU A 92 -10.19 -18.30 -12.47
C GLU A 92 -10.07 -18.15 -10.94
N GLY A 93 -8.93 -18.53 -10.37
CA GLY A 93 -8.69 -18.34 -8.92
C GLY A 93 -8.73 -16.86 -8.50
N ILE A 94 -8.27 -15.95 -9.36
CA ILE A 94 -8.35 -14.51 -9.08
C ILE A 94 -9.80 -14.01 -9.17
N LYS A 95 -10.61 -14.48 -10.14
CA LYS A 95 -12.03 -14.13 -10.22
C LYS A 95 -12.79 -14.56 -8.96
N ASP A 96 -12.52 -15.76 -8.46
CA ASP A 96 -13.12 -16.22 -7.20
C ASP A 96 -12.74 -15.31 -6.02
N LEU A 97 -11.48 -14.86 -5.95
CA LEU A 97 -11.04 -13.91 -4.92
C LEU A 97 -11.73 -12.53 -5.06
N VAL A 98 -11.96 -12.05 -6.28
CA VAL A 98 -12.72 -10.80 -6.51
C VAL A 98 -14.14 -10.93 -5.98
N GLU A 99 -14.84 -12.02 -6.30
CA GLU A 99 -16.22 -12.25 -5.84
C GLU A 99 -16.29 -12.46 -4.31
N ILE A 100 -15.32 -13.15 -3.72
CA ILE A 100 -15.20 -13.28 -2.25
C ILE A 100 -15.00 -11.90 -1.61
N THR A 101 -14.17 -11.05 -2.23
CA THR A 101 -13.86 -9.73 -1.70
C THR A 101 -15.09 -8.82 -1.72
N LEU A 102 -15.81 -8.77 -2.84
CA LEU A 102 -17.08 -8.04 -2.92
C LEU A 102 -18.08 -8.55 -1.90
N LYS A 103 -18.28 -9.87 -1.79
CA LYS A 103 -19.18 -10.42 -0.78
C LYS A 103 -18.83 -10.00 0.65
N LYS A 104 -17.55 -9.72 0.92
CA LYS A 104 -17.06 -9.36 2.25
C LYS A 104 -17.07 -7.85 2.49
N MET A 105 -16.86 -7.04 1.45
CA MET A 105 -16.59 -5.61 1.57
C MET A 105 -17.64 -4.71 0.93
N ASP A 106 -18.39 -5.18 -0.07
CA ASP A 106 -19.42 -4.42 -0.78
C ASP A 106 -20.73 -4.43 0.04
N HIS A 107 -20.96 -3.38 0.82
CA HIS A 107 -22.10 -3.30 1.75
C HIS A 107 -23.38 -2.82 1.07
N ASP A 108 -23.29 -2.01 0.02
CA ASP A 108 -24.46 -1.51 -0.72
C ASP A 108 -24.84 -2.37 -1.94
N HIS A 109 -24.01 -3.35 -2.28
CA HIS A 109 -24.19 -4.35 -3.33
C HIS A 109 -24.27 -3.74 -4.74
N ASP A 110 -23.53 -2.65 -4.98
CA ASP A 110 -23.45 -2.01 -6.29
C ASP A 110 -22.39 -2.65 -7.23
N GLY A 111 -21.63 -3.63 -6.72
CA GLY A 111 -20.64 -4.40 -7.46
C GLY A 111 -19.25 -3.75 -7.56
N LYS A 112 -19.02 -2.67 -6.82
CA LYS A 112 -17.73 -1.98 -6.65
C LYS A 112 -17.56 -1.59 -5.18
N LEU A 113 -16.40 -1.05 -4.80
CA LEU A 113 -16.19 -0.59 -3.42
C LEU A 113 -16.04 0.92 -3.39
N SER A 114 -16.95 1.60 -2.71
CA SER A 114 -16.72 2.98 -2.31
C SER A 114 -15.72 3.05 -1.15
N PHE A 115 -15.21 4.24 -0.84
CA PHE A 115 -14.40 4.43 0.36
C PHE A 115 -15.15 4.05 1.65
N ALA A 116 -16.47 4.27 1.69
CA ALA A 116 -17.29 3.92 2.85
C ALA A 116 -17.38 2.41 3.06
N ASP A 117 -17.55 1.65 1.98
CA ASP A 117 -17.54 0.18 1.99
C ASP A 117 -16.21 -0.35 2.50
N TYR A 118 -15.13 0.14 1.91
CA TYR A 118 -13.77 -0.24 2.27
C TYR A 118 -13.45 0.13 3.73
N GLU A 119 -13.74 1.35 4.17
CA GLU A 119 -13.49 1.79 5.54
C GLU A 119 -14.26 0.94 6.56
N LEU A 120 -15.53 0.66 6.30
CA LEU A 120 -16.36 -0.15 7.19
C LEU A 120 -15.78 -1.57 7.31
N ALA A 121 -15.49 -2.21 6.18
CA ALA A 121 -14.93 -3.55 6.14
C ALA A 121 -13.57 -3.65 6.85
N VAL A 122 -12.67 -2.68 6.65
CA VAL A 122 -11.34 -2.66 7.31
C VAL A 122 -11.45 -2.41 8.82
N ARG A 123 -12.45 -1.64 9.27
CA ARG A 123 -12.70 -1.44 10.71
C ARG A 123 -13.26 -2.71 11.36
N GLU A 124 -14.03 -3.50 10.64
CA GLU A 124 -14.51 -4.81 11.10
C GLU A 124 -13.40 -5.86 11.12
N ASP A 125 -12.54 -5.85 10.09
CA ASP A 125 -11.40 -6.75 9.97
C ASP A 125 -10.17 -6.03 9.41
N THR A 126 -9.22 -5.72 10.29
CA THR A 126 -8.00 -4.99 9.92
C THR A 126 -7.10 -5.75 8.94
N LEU A 127 -7.30 -7.06 8.74
CA LEU A 127 -6.56 -7.83 7.73
C LEU A 127 -6.93 -7.42 6.30
N LEU A 128 -8.09 -6.78 6.11
CA LEU A 128 -8.54 -6.28 4.81
C LEU A 128 -7.86 -4.98 4.38
N LEU A 129 -7.06 -4.35 5.23
CA LEU A 129 -6.36 -3.10 4.91
C LEU A 129 -5.55 -3.23 3.60
N GLU A 130 -4.87 -4.35 3.41
CA GLU A 130 -4.06 -4.63 2.22
C GLU A 130 -4.67 -5.76 1.36
N ALA A 131 -6.01 -5.86 1.32
CA ALA A 131 -6.75 -6.96 0.70
C ALA A 131 -6.35 -7.25 -0.76
N PHE A 132 -6.01 -6.22 -1.53
CA PHE A 132 -5.64 -6.34 -2.95
C PHE A 132 -4.12 -6.46 -3.19
N GLY A 133 -3.34 -6.51 -2.11
CA GLY A 133 -1.89 -6.60 -2.14
C GLY A 133 -1.20 -5.54 -1.28
N PRO A 134 0.11 -5.73 -1.03
CA PRO A 134 0.87 -4.85 -0.14
C PRO A 134 1.00 -3.43 -0.71
N CYS A 135 0.45 -2.46 0.01
CA CYS A 135 0.54 -1.01 -0.23
C CYS A 135 1.46 -0.33 0.79
N LEU A 136 1.69 -0.95 1.96
CA LEU A 136 2.46 -0.42 3.06
C LEU A 136 3.80 -1.17 3.24
N PRO A 137 4.83 -0.50 3.77
CA PRO A 137 6.08 -1.17 4.12
C PRO A 137 5.85 -2.18 5.24
N ASP A 138 6.49 -3.34 5.13
CA ASP A 138 6.41 -4.35 6.18
C ASP A 138 7.10 -3.89 7.49
N PRO A 139 6.71 -4.43 8.66
CA PRO A 139 7.24 -3.98 9.95
C PRO A 139 8.77 -4.07 10.06
N LYS A 140 9.40 -5.05 9.40
CA LYS A 140 10.85 -5.21 9.43
C LYS A 140 11.52 -4.08 8.65
N SER A 141 11.02 -3.75 7.47
CA SER A 141 11.51 -2.61 6.67
C SER A 141 11.34 -1.28 7.41
N GLN A 142 10.22 -1.09 8.13
CA GLN A 142 10.02 0.09 8.99
C GLN A 142 11.06 0.16 10.12
N MET A 143 11.27 -0.94 10.86
CA MET A 143 12.27 -1.00 11.92
C MET A 143 13.69 -0.74 11.41
N GLU A 144 14.07 -1.35 10.28
CA GLU A 144 15.38 -1.15 9.65
C GLU A 144 15.60 0.29 9.21
N PHE A 145 14.57 0.95 8.69
CA PHE A 145 14.61 2.37 8.33
C PHE A 145 14.77 3.25 9.57
N GLU A 146 13.95 3.04 10.59
CA GLU A 146 14.01 3.83 11.83
C GLU A 146 15.37 3.72 12.50
N ALA A 147 15.94 2.52 12.56
CA ALA A 147 17.27 2.28 13.11
C ALA A 147 18.37 3.01 12.33
N GLN A 148 18.22 3.24 11.02
CA GLN A 148 19.21 3.92 10.19
C GLN A 148 19.07 5.45 10.20
N VAL A 149 17.84 5.95 10.43
CA VAL A 149 17.51 7.37 10.28
C VAL A 149 17.42 8.08 11.64
N PHE A 150 16.89 7.43 12.66
CA PHE A 150 16.59 8.04 13.96
C PHE A 150 17.47 7.57 15.11
N LYS A 151 18.41 6.63 14.91
CA LYS A 151 19.41 6.34 15.95
C LYS A 151 20.26 7.58 16.21
N ASP A 152 20.35 7.94 17.49
CA ASP A 152 21.11 9.07 18.00
C ASP A 152 22.60 8.88 17.66
N PRO A 153 23.28 9.88 17.05
CA PRO A 153 24.73 9.81 16.85
C PRO A 153 25.55 9.60 18.13
N ASN A 154 24.96 9.81 19.31
CA ASN A 154 25.67 9.81 20.60
C ASN A 154 25.66 8.47 21.37
N GLU A 155 24.96 7.43 20.92
CA GLU A 155 24.88 6.14 21.66
C GLU A 155 26.17 5.26 21.59
N PHE A 156 27.24 5.71 20.93
CA PHE A 156 28.53 4.98 20.86
C PHE A 156 29.63 5.52 21.79
N ASN A 157 29.36 6.52 22.63
CA ASN A 157 30.37 7.10 23.52
C ASN A 157 30.35 6.56 24.97
N ASP A 158 29.41 5.67 25.32
CA ASP A 158 29.30 5.10 26.67
C ASP A 158 29.33 3.56 26.66
N MET A 159 30.29 2.96 25.94
CA MET A 159 30.67 1.55 26.13
C MET A 159 32.17 1.35 26.10
#